data_AF-W1NT20-F1
#
_entry.id   AF-W1NT20-F1
#
_cell.length_a   1.000
_cell.length_b   1.000
_cell.length_c   1.000
_cell.angle_alpha   90.00
_cell.angle_beta   90.00
_cell.angle_gamma   90.00
#
_symmetry.space_group_name_H-M   'P 1'
#
loop_
_entity.id
_entity.type
_entity.pdbx_description
1 polymer ?
#
loop_
_entity_poly.entity_id
_entity_poly.type
_entity_poly.pdbx_seq_one_letter_code
_entity_poly.pdbx_strand_id
1 'polypeptide(L)'
;MIWESYGVEKYFNDLDTFTNYNVRMMRYKAPKGDEKMDALNVHTDKNMVTLLYQDQVGGLELQSKDGSWIPVLPSGNSFVVMIGDVFMALSNGRLHPVTHRVMLKGREDRYSYGLFSVPTHHVIVDAPEALVDEDHPKVFKPFDYTEFFNKYFLNLRNQKEYGLKEFAGI
;
A
#
# COMPACT_ATOMS: atom_id res chain seq x y z
N MET A 1 -14.57 4.59 12.51
CA MET A 1 -13.27 4.54 11.82
C MET A 1 -12.56 3.21 12.10
N ILE A 2 -11.59 2.78 11.28
CA ILE A 2 -11.01 1.42 11.34
C ILE A 2 -10.54 1.04 12.77
N TRP A 3 -9.84 1.94 13.46
CA TRP A 3 -9.35 1.67 14.82
C TRP A 3 -10.44 1.54 15.88
N GLU A 4 -11.55 2.27 15.73
CA GLU A 4 -12.73 2.14 16.60
C GLU A 4 -13.37 0.76 16.46
N SER A 5 -13.35 0.17 15.25
CA SER A 5 -13.88 -1.19 15.02
C SER A 5 -13.07 -2.27 15.74
N TYR A 6 -11.82 -1.96 16.11
CA TYR A 6 -10.95 -2.81 16.92
C TYR A 6 -10.91 -2.38 18.40
N GLY A 7 -11.60 -1.30 18.80
CA GLY A 7 -11.58 -0.76 20.17
C GLY A 7 -10.21 -0.22 20.62
N VAL A 8 -9.39 0.23 19.68
CA VAL A 8 -8.02 0.71 19.92
C VAL A 8 -7.78 2.14 19.44
N GLU A 9 -8.83 2.90 19.15
CA GLU A 9 -8.74 4.28 18.67
C GLU A 9 -7.88 5.17 19.58
N LYS A 10 -7.93 4.95 20.89
CA LYS A 10 -7.12 5.70 21.88
C LYS A 10 -5.61 5.61 21.63
N TYR A 11 -5.13 4.54 20.99
CA TYR A 11 -3.70 4.36 20.67
C TYR A 11 -3.29 5.10 19.38
N PHE A 12 -4.26 5.63 18.63
CA PHE A 12 -4.05 6.30 17.35
C PHE A 12 -4.61 7.73 17.35
N ASN A 13 -4.92 8.30 18.52
CA ASN A 13 -5.41 9.68 18.64
C ASN A 13 -4.42 10.71 18.06
N ASP A 14 -3.12 10.43 18.17
CA ASP A 14 -2.05 11.30 17.67
C ASP A 14 -1.60 10.93 16.25
N LEU A 15 -2.29 10.01 15.55
CA LEU A 15 -1.89 9.52 14.22
C LEU A 15 -1.67 10.65 13.23
N ASP A 16 -2.49 11.70 13.28
CA ASP A 16 -2.37 12.87 12.42
C ASP A 16 -1.06 13.65 12.66
N THR A 17 -0.51 13.62 13.89
CA THR A 17 0.72 14.35 14.24
C THR A 17 1.97 13.74 13.62
N PHE A 18 1.92 12.44 13.30
CA PHE A 18 3.03 11.71 12.70
C PHE A 18 2.68 11.15 11.33
N THR A 19 1.65 11.67 10.67
CA THR A 19 1.29 11.32 9.30
C THR A 19 1.65 12.44 8.34
N ASN A 20 2.46 12.11 7.33
CA ASN A 20 2.68 12.94 6.15
C ASN A 20 1.82 12.43 4.99
N TYR A 21 1.45 13.33 4.09
CA TYR A 21 0.68 13.02 2.89
C TYR A 21 1.49 13.34 1.64
N ASN A 22 1.72 12.33 0.81
CA ASN A 22 2.37 12.49 -0.49
C ASN A 22 1.32 12.43 -1.59
N VAL A 23 1.32 13.43 -2.47
CA VAL A 23 0.50 13.42 -3.69
C VAL A 23 1.38 13.04 -4.87
N ARG A 24 0.94 12.06 -5.66
CA ARG A 24 1.60 11.69 -6.92
C ARG A 24 0.60 11.73 -8.07
N MET A 25 0.91 12.55 -9.06
CA MET A 25 0.27 12.50 -10.37
C MET A 25 1.08 11.56 -11.26
N MET A 26 0.43 10.58 -11.87
CA MET A 26 1.08 9.53 -12.65
C MET A 26 0.47 9.48 -14.05
N ARG A 27 1.34 9.53 -15.05
CA ARG A 27 1.00 9.31 -16.47
C ARG A 27 1.70 8.02 -16.92
N TYR A 28 0.92 7.11 -17.49
CA TYR A 28 1.40 5.88 -18.10
C TYR A 28 1.16 5.97 -19.60
N LYS A 29 2.23 5.87 -20.38
CA LYS A 29 2.14 5.95 -21.84
C LYS A 29 1.49 4.69 -22.40
N ALA A 30 0.59 4.86 -23.36
CA ALA A 30 -0.02 3.75 -24.07
C ALA A 30 1.04 2.90 -24.80
N PRO A 31 0.83 1.57 -24.92
CA PRO A 31 1.65 0.74 -25.78
C PRO A 31 1.53 1.17 -27.25
N LYS A 32 2.57 0.91 -28.05
CA LYS A 32 2.63 1.29 -29.49
C LYS A 32 1.80 0.37 -30.41
N GLY A 33 0.92 -0.47 -29.85
CA GLY A 33 0.14 -1.47 -30.57
C GLY A 33 -0.94 -2.08 -29.68
N ASP A 34 -1.50 -3.21 -30.10
CA ASP A 34 -2.63 -3.85 -29.39
C ASP A 34 -2.18 -4.83 -28.29
N GLU A 35 -0.86 -4.90 -28.03
CA GLU A 35 -0.26 -5.73 -26.98
C GLU A 35 -0.54 -5.17 -25.58
N LYS A 36 -0.61 -6.08 -24.60
CA LYS A 36 -0.66 -5.69 -23.19
C LYS A 36 0.73 -5.24 -22.74
N MET A 37 0.78 -4.15 -21.98
CA MET A 37 2.02 -3.62 -21.41
C MET A 37 1.91 -3.58 -19.89
N ASP A 38 2.94 -4.07 -19.21
CA ASP A 38 3.13 -3.84 -17.78
C ASP A 38 3.62 -2.39 -17.59
N ALA A 39 2.72 -1.53 -17.14
CA ALA A 39 2.99 -0.12 -16.93
C ALA A 39 3.40 0.19 -15.48
N LEU A 40 3.10 -0.72 -14.55
CA LEU A 40 3.57 -0.69 -13.18
C LEU A 40 3.65 -2.11 -12.65
N ASN A 41 4.88 -2.56 -12.38
CA ASN A 41 5.17 -3.89 -11.88
C ASN A 41 4.36 -4.23 -10.62
N VAL A 42 4.18 -5.53 -10.39
CA VAL A 42 3.55 -6.09 -9.19
C VAL A 42 4.22 -5.58 -7.92
N HIS A 43 3.43 -5.02 -6.99
CA HIS A 43 3.91 -4.57 -5.68
C HIS A 43 2.77 -4.40 -4.66
N THR A 44 3.14 -4.14 -3.41
CA THR A 44 2.27 -3.55 -2.38
C THR A 44 2.78 -2.15 -2.02
N ASP A 45 1.87 -1.27 -1.61
CA ASP A 45 2.24 0.07 -1.14
C ASP A 45 2.97 0.00 0.21
N LYS A 46 4.03 0.80 0.37
CA LYS A 46 4.85 0.87 1.61
C LYS A 46 4.37 1.93 2.61
N ASN A 47 3.13 2.39 2.43
CA ASN A 47 2.51 3.45 3.21
C ASN A 47 1.52 2.86 4.23
N MET A 48 0.70 3.72 4.83
CA MET A 48 -0.44 3.28 5.64
C MET A 48 -1.69 3.07 4.77
N VAL A 49 -2.16 4.11 4.09
CA VAL A 49 -3.36 4.08 3.25
C VAL A 49 -3.11 4.84 1.95
N THR A 50 -3.58 4.28 0.84
CA THR A 50 -3.62 4.92 -0.47
C THR A 50 -5.05 5.28 -0.82
N LEU A 51 -5.29 6.54 -1.19
CA LEU A 51 -6.49 6.97 -1.92
C LEU A 51 -6.08 7.20 -3.38
N LEU A 52 -6.65 6.41 -4.29
CA LEU A 52 -6.31 6.45 -5.71
C LEU A 52 -7.53 6.85 -6.53
N TYR A 53 -7.40 7.95 -7.26
CA TYR A 53 -8.28 8.26 -8.39
C TYR A 53 -7.62 7.81 -9.69
N GLN A 54 -8.42 7.26 -10.60
CA GLN A 54 -7.98 6.85 -11.93
C GLN A 54 -8.97 7.34 -12.99
N ASP A 55 -8.45 7.63 -14.17
CA ASP A 55 -9.28 7.96 -15.33
C ASP A 55 -10.05 6.74 -15.88
N GLN A 56 -10.77 6.94 -16.98
CA GLN A 56 -11.60 5.91 -17.60
C GLN A 56 -10.80 4.88 -18.42
N VAL A 57 -9.48 5.04 -18.57
CA VAL A 57 -8.62 4.06 -19.28
C VAL A 57 -8.47 2.78 -18.45
N GLY A 58 -8.49 2.90 -17.12
CA GLY A 58 -8.43 1.76 -16.20
C GLY A 58 -7.06 1.09 -16.18
N GLY A 59 -7.01 -0.25 -16.10
CA GLY A 59 -5.77 -1.02 -16.10
C GLY A 59 -5.19 -1.35 -14.72
N LEU A 60 -5.74 -0.80 -13.63
CA LEU A 60 -5.41 -1.28 -12.28
C LEU A 60 -5.94 -2.70 -12.10
N GLU A 61 -5.06 -3.62 -11.69
CA GLU A 61 -5.43 -4.99 -11.33
C GLU A 61 -4.96 -5.30 -9.90
N LEU A 62 -5.85 -5.93 -9.11
CA LEU A 62 -5.58 -6.38 -7.76
C LEU A 62 -5.43 -7.89 -7.74
N GLN A 63 -4.48 -8.42 -6.99
CA GLN A 63 -4.34 -9.85 -6.82
C GLN A 63 -5.27 -10.35 -5.70
N SER A 64 -6.07 -11.36 -6.00
CA SER A 64 -6.89 -12.06 -5.02
C SER A 64 -6.05 -13.02 -4.16
N LYS A 65 -6.63 -13.52 -3.06
CA LYS A 65 -6.02 -14.53 -2.20
C LYS A 65 -5.66 -15.84 -2.93
N ASP A 66 -6.38 -16.17 -4.00
CA ASP A 66 -6.10 -17.34 -4.85
C ASP A 66 -5.05 -17.08 -5.94
N GLY A 67 -4.49 -15.87 -5.99
CA GLY A 67 -3.49 -15.46 -6.96
C GLY A 67 -4.05 -14.94 -8.29
N SER A 68 -5.36 -14.98 -8.51
CA SER A 68 -6.00 -14.41 -9.71
C SER A 68 -5.95 -12.87 -9.72
N TRP A 69 -5.90 -12.29 -10.90
CA TRP A 69 -5.88 -10.84 -11.11
C TRP A 69 -7.29 -10.33 -11.39
N ILE A 70 -7.75 -9.39 -10.56
CA ILE A 70 -9.08 -8.78 -10.61
C ILE A 70 -8.93 -7.35 -11.14
N PRO A 71 -9.50 -7.01 -12.30
CA PRO A 71 -9.46 -5.65 -12.81
C PRO A 71 -10.37 -4.74 -11.98
N VAL A 72 -9.86 -3.55 -11.64
CA VAL A 72 -10.66 -2.50 -11.01
C VAL A 72 -11.29 -1.65 -12.09
N LEU A 73 -12.61 -1.70 -12.19
CA LEU A 73 -13.35 -0.88 -13.15
C LEU A 73 -13.30 0.60 -12.74
N PRO A 74 -12.91 1.51 -13.65
CA PRO A 74 -12.97 2.93 -13.39
C PRO A 74 -14.38 3.41 -13.05
N SER A 75 -14.45 4.40 -12.17
CA SER A 75 -15.67 5.16 -11.91
C SER A 75 -15.29 6.61 -11.65
N GLY A 76 -15.90 7.53 -12.39
CA GLY A 76 -15.57 8.96 -12.35
C GLY A 76 -15.85 9.64 -11.01
N ASN A 77 -16.59 8.98 -10.12
CA ASN A 77 -17.09 9.56 -8.88
C ASN A 77 -16.61 8.77 -7.65
N SER A 78 -15.53 8.00 -7.76
CA SER A 78 -15.03 7.16 -6.68
C SER A 78 -13.51 7.17 -6.57
N PHE A 79 -13.03 6.90 -5.36
CA PHE A 79 -11.64 6.58 -5.09
C PHE A 79 -11.51 5.09 -4.75
N VAL A 80 -10.40 4.49 -5.18
CA VAL A 80 -9.96 3.19 -4.67
C VAL A 80 -9.18 3.45 -3.38
N VAL A 81 -9.57 2.79 -2.29
CA VAL A 81 -8.86 2.87 -1.01
C VAL A 81 -8.12 1.56 -0.79
N MET A 82 -6.81 1.62 -0.60
CA MET A 82 -5.96 0.45 -0.39
C MET A 82 -5.15 0.58 0.89
N ILE A 83 -4.90 -0.57 1.52
CA ILE A 83 -4.06 -0.69 2.70
C ILE A 83 -2.62 -0.93 2.26
N GLY A 84 -1.68 -0.27 2.92
CA GLY A 84 -0.25 -0.48 2.73
C GLY A 84 0.41 -1.29 3.85
N ASP A 85 1.67 -1.63 3.65
CA ASP A 85 2.46 -2.48 4.54
C ASP A 85 2.53 -1.91 5.97
N VAL A 86 2.68 -0.58 6.14
CA VAL A 86 2.79 0.03 7.47
C VAL A 86 1.52 -0.18 8.28
N PHE A 87 0.35 -0.09 7.65
CA PHE A 87 -0.92 -0.29 8.34
C PHE A 87 -1.17 -1.75 8.72
N MET A 88 -0.62 -2.69 7.94
CA MET A 88 -0.55 -4.09 8.35
C MET A 88 0.29 -4.26 9.62
N ALA A 89 1.44 -3.58 9.73
CA ALA A 89 2.23 -3.61 10.96
C ALA A 89 1.45 -3.03 12.15
N LEU A 90 0.87 -1.84 12.00
CA LEU A 90 0.09 -1.18 13.07
C LEU A 90 -1.13 -1.99 13.53
N SER A 91 -1.70 -2.79 12.63
CA SER A 91 -2.84 -3.67 12.94
C SER A 91 -2.45 -5.08 13.39
N ASN A 92 -1.17 -5.31 13.68
CA ASN A 92 -0.61 -6.64 14.02
C ASN A 92 -0.98 -7.74 13.00
N GLY A 93 -0.98 -7.39 11.70
CA GLY A 93 -1.28 -8.34 10.62
C GLY A 93 -2.78 -8.56 10.34
N ARG A 94 -3.69 -7.87 11.04
CA ARG A 94 -5.14 -8.03 10.82
C ARG A 94 -5.60 -7.46 9.48
N LEU A 95 -5.01 -6.34 9.06
CA LEU A 95 -5.27 -5.73 7.75
C LEU A 95 -4.16 -6.08 6.77
N HIS A 96 -4.54 -6.41 5.54
CA HIS A 96 -3.62 -6.95 4.55
C HIS A 96 -3.43 -5.94 3.41
N PRO A 97 -2.18 -5.64 3.03
CA PRO A 97 -1.93 -4.82 1.87
C PRO A 97 -2.33 -5.56 0.60
N VAL A 98 -2.85 -4.83 -0.38
CA VAL A 98 -3.29 -5.42 -1.63
C VAL A 98 -2.14 -5.42 -2.63
N THR A 99 -1.73 -6.62 -3.06
CA THR A 99 -0.81 -6.77 -4.19
C THR A 99 -1.51 -6.29 -5.45
N HIS A 100 -0.90 -5.37 -6.18
CA HIS A 100 -1.51 -4.76 -7.35
C HIS A 100 -0.47 -4.42 -8.43
N ARG A 101 -0.97 -4.17 -9.64
CA ARG A 101 -0.19 -3.77 -10.82
C ARG A 101 -1.00 -2.87 -11.74
N VAL A 102 -0.36 -2.28 -12.74
CA VAL A 102 -1.06 -1.56 -13.83
C VAL A 102 -0.74 -2.23 -15.16
N MET A 103 -1.75 -2.85 -15.76
CA MET A 103 -1.68 -3.43 -17.10
C MET A 103 -2.44 -2.54 -18.09
N LEU A 104 -1.72 -2.00 -19.08
CA LEU A 104 -2.33 -1.20 -20.14
C LEU A 104 -2.62 -2.04 -21.38
N LYS A 105 -3.70 -1.68 -22.07
CA LYS A 105 -4.05 -2.16 -23.40
C LYS A 105 -4.66 -1.01 -24.18
N GLY A 106 -4.39 -0.94 -25.49
CA GLY A 106 -4.95 0.08 -26.36
C GLY A 106 -4.02 1.27 -26.57
N ARG A 107 -4.60 2.41 -26.99
CA ARG A 107 -3.83 3.54 -27.54
C ARG A 107 -3.94 4.83 -26.73
N GLU A 108 -4.62 4.78 -25.59
CA GLU A 108 -4.84 5.94 -24.73
C GLU A 108 -3.90 5.91 -23.52
N ASP A 109 -3.28 7.05 -23.24
CA ASP A 109 -2.46 7.22 -22.04
C ASP A 109 -3.36 7.20 -20.80
N ARG A 110 -2.93 6.50 -19.75
CA ARG A 110 -3.61 6.45 -18.46
C ARG A 110 -3.07 7.51 -17.52
N TYR A 111 -3.97 8.19 -16.83
CA TYR A 111 -3.69 9.13 -15.75
C TYR A 111 -4.28 8.65 -14.43
N SER A 112 -3.54 8.83 -13.36
CA SER A 112 -4.03 8.58 -12.00
C SER A 112 -3.38 9.50 -10.98
N TYR A 113 -4.09 9.70 -9.88
CA TYR A 113 -3.70 10.58 -8.79
C TYR A 113 -3.77 9.77 -7.51
N GLY A 114 -2.62 9.59 -6.85
CA GLY A 114 -2.52 8.90 -5.57
C GLY A 114 -2.23 9.88 -4.45
N LEU A 115 -2.99 9.78 -3.37
CA LEU A 115 -2.68 10.36 -2.07
C LEU A 115 -2.23 9.22 -1.15
N PHE A 116 -1.00 9.29 -0.66
CA PHE A 116 -0.37 8.25 0.14
C PHE A 116 -0.12 8.79 1.55
N SER A 117 -0.76 8.22 2.57
CA SER A 117 -0.49 8.57 3.96
C SER A 117 0.69 7.75 4.48
N VAL A 118 1.79 8.40 4.85
CA VAL A 118 3.02 7.75 5.32
C VAL A 118 3.38 8.27 6.71
N PRO A 119 4.06 7.49 7.56
CA PRO A 119 4.63 8.02 8.78
C PRO A 119 5.63 9.15 8.49
N THR A 120 5.77 10.08 9.43
CA THR A 120 6.89 11.03 9.45
C THR A 120 8.22 10.29 9.62
N HIS A 121 9.33 10.95 9.28
CA HIS A 121 10.65 10.33 9.40
C HIS A 121 10.93 9.94 10.85
N HIS A 122 11.53 8.76 11.03
CA HIS A 122 11.96 8.21 12.31
C HIS A 122 10.85 7.84 13.30
N VAL A 123 9.61 7.73 12.82
CA VAL A 123 8.53 7.14 13.60
C VAL A 123 8.79 5.65 13.77
N ILE A 124 8.70 5.19 15.02
CA ILE A 124 8.67 3.77 15.34
C ILE A 124 7.27 3.24 15.03
N VAL A 125 7.19 2.30 14.10
CA VAL A 125 5.98 1.58 13.75
C VAL A 125 5.89 0.37 14.66
N ASP A 126 4.83 0.31 15.47
CA ASP A 126 4.53 -0.82 16.34
C ASP A 126 3.02 -1.02 16.50
N ALA A 127 2.61 -2.27 16.65
CA ALA A 127 1.23 -2.60 16.97
C ALA A 127 0.97 -2.36 18.47
N PRO A 128 -0.14 -1.70 18.86
CA PRO A 128 -0.55 -1.61 20.25
C PRO A 128 -0.68 -3.00 20.89
N GLU A 129 -0.25 -3.14 22.14
CA GLU A 129 -0.37 -4.39 22.90
C GLU A 129 -1.83 -4.87 23.03
N ALA A 130 -2.81 -3.97 22.92
CA ALA A 130 -4.23 -4.34 22.87
C ALA A 130 -4.64 -5.14 21.62
N LEU A 131 -3.79 -5.21 20.59
CA LEU A 131 -3.98 -6.06 19.41
C LEU A 131 -3.16 -7.36 19.47
N VAL A 132 -2.54 -7.64 20.62
CA VAL A 132 -1.68 -8.81 20.85
C VAL A 132 -2.29 -9.66 21.97
N ASP A 133 -2.62 -10.90 21.65
CA ASP A 133 -3.22 -11.86 22.57
C ASP A 133 -2.82 -13.30 22.19
N GLU A 134 -3.34 -14.30 22.92
CA GLU A 134 -3.01 -15.72 22.67
C GLU A 134 -3.46 -16.18 21.27
N ASP A 135 -4.56 -15.63 20.74
CA ASP A 135 -5.09 -15.96 19.41
C ASP A 135 -4.39 -15.14 18.30
N HIS A 136 -3.84 -13.97 18.65
CA HIS A 136 -3.16 -13.04 17.75
C HIS A 136 -1.78 -12.64 18.34
N PRO A 137 -0.78 -13.54 18.28
CA PRO A 137 0.56 -13.22 18.75
C PRO A 137 1.17 -12.06 17.96
N LYS A 138 2.20 -11.41 18.52
CA LYS A 138 2.92 -10.32 17.85
C LYS A 138 3.53 -10.86 16.54
N VAL A 139 3.22 -10.22 15.42
CA VAL A 139 3.67 -10.65 14.08
C VAL A 139 4.91 -9.86 13.63
N PHE A 140 5.08 -8.64 14.14
CA PHE A 140 6.16 -7.75 13.74
C PHE A 140 6.88 -7.18 14.97
N LYS A 141 8.22 -7.13 14.92
CA LYS A 141 9.02 -6.33 15.87
C LYS A 141 8.84 -4.84 15.57
N PRO A 142 8.92 -3.95 16.58
CA PRO A 142 8.94 -2.51 16.38
C PRO A 142 10.08 -2.11 15.42
N PHE A 143 9.85 -1.14 14.53
CA PHE A 143 10.86 -0.71 13.58
C PHE A 143 10.76 0.77 13.20
N ASP A 144 11.88 1.38 12.82
CA ASP A 144 11.93 2.74 12.29
C ASP A 144 11.45 2.78 10.82
N TYR A 145 10.45 3.62 10.53
CA TYR A 145 9.88 3.75 9.19
C TYR A 145 10.91 4.24 8.15
N THR A 146 11.79 5.17 8.50
CA THR A 146 12.84 5.67 7.61
C THR A 146 13.79 4.54 7.21
N GLU A 147 14.17 3.67 8.15
CA GLU A 147 15.03 2.52 7.86
C GLU A 147 14.34 1.52 6.91
N PHE A 148 13.08 1.19 7.20
CA PHE A 148 12.28 0.31 6.34
C PHE A 148 12.19 0.86 4.91
N PHE A 149 11.84 2.14 4.78
CA PHE A 149 11.64 2.79 3.50
C PHE A 149 12.93 2.94 2.69
N ASN A 150 14.04 3.28 3.35
CA ASN A 150 15.36 3.35 2.71
C ASN A 150 15.81 1.97 2.22
N LYS A 151 15.63 0.92 3.02
CA LYS A 151 15.98 -0.44 2.62
C LYS A 151 15.15 -0.94 1.44
N TYR A 152 13.86 -0.65 1.42
CA TYR A 152 12.99 -0.91 0.28
C TYR A 152 13.51 -0.25 -1.01
N PHE A 153 13.83 1.05 -0.96
CA PHE A 153 14.36 1.75 -2.13
C PHE A 153 15.72 1.24 -2.62
N LEU A 154 16.62 0.89 -1.70
CA LEU A 154 17.90 0.28 -2.06
C LEU A 154 17.70 -1.08 -2.74
N ASN A 155 16.72 -1.87 -2.30
CA ASN A 155 16.44 -3.18 -2.87
C ASN A 155 15.73 -3.10 -4.22
N LEU A 156 14.83 -2.14 -4.42
CA LEU A 156 14.26 -1.84 -5.75
C LEU A 156 15.36 -1.56 -6.79
N ARG A 157 16.39 -0.80 -6.40
CA ARG A 157 17.55 -0.53 -7.28
C ARG A 157 18.34 -1.79 -7.61
N ASN A 158 18.39 -2.74 -6.68
CA ASN A 158 19.08 -4.02 -6.83
C ASN A 158 18.19 -5.13 -7.41
N GLN A 159 16.97 -4.81 -7.87
CA GLN A 159 15.98 -5.78 -8.38
C GLN A 159 15.70 -6.94 -7.40
N LYS A 160 15.83 -6.69 -6.10
CA LYS A 160 15.46 -7.65 -5.05
C LYS A 160 14.10 -7.26 -4.49
N GLU A 161 13.21 -8.23 -4.42
CA GLU A 161 11.94 -8.04 -3.72
C GLU A 161 12.20 -8.08 -2.20
N TYR A 162 11.70 -7.08 -1.49
CA TYR A 162 11.89 -6.95 -0.05
C TYR A 162 10.58 -6.53 0.61
N GLY A 163 10.03 -7.42 1.42
CA GLY A 163 8.73 -7.23 2.08
C GLY A 163 8.87 -6.85 3.55
N LEU A 164 7.81 -6.28 4.12
CA LEU A 164 7.75 -5.95 5.54
C LEU A 164 8.05 -7.16 6.45
N LYS A 165 7.59 -8.37 6.09
CA LYS A 165 7.86 -9.59 6.87
C LYS A 165 9.35 -9.94 6.94
N GLU A 166 10.12 -9.71 5.89
CA GLU A 166 11.57 -9.94 5.91
C GLU A 166 12.31 -8.87 6.73
N PHE A 167 11.74 -7.67 6.82
CA PHE A 167 12.32 -6.57 7.61
C PHE A 167 12.06 -6.71 9.10
N ALA A 168 10.78 -6.91 9.43
CA ALA A 168 10.23 -6.76 10.76
C ALA A 168 9.50 -8.00 11.27
N GLY A 169 9.39 -9.08 10.49
CA GLY A 169 8.72 -10.30 10.95
C GLY A 169 9.40 -10.93 12.16
N ILE A 170 8.57 -11.57 13.00
CA ILE A 170 8.99 -12.44 14.11
C ILE A 170 8.98 -13.90 13.63
#